data_AF-A0A5E4IGM3-F1
#
_entry.id   AF-A0A5E4IGM3-F1
#
_cell.length_a   1.000
_cell.length_b   1.000
_cell.length_c   1.000
_cell.angle_alpha   90.00
_cell.angle_beta   90.00
_cell.angle_gamma   90.00
#
_symmetry.space_group_name_H-M   'P 1'
#
loop_
_entity.id
_entity.type
_entity.pdbx_description
1 polymer ?
#
loop_
_entity_poly.entity_id
_entity_poly.type
_entity_poly.pdbx_seq_one_letter_code
_entity_poly.pdbx_strand_id
1 'polypeptide(L)'
;MALMVRKVMENRRRQHTLVTAHKRRIRDEVIPQLRKTKREWYETSRRNKLSIQGRWNAQKAVVQGQQRGQHIKHKNAIAAHKRRIKAELAKRM
;
A
#
# COMPACT_ATOMS: atom_id res chain seq x y z
N MET A 1 -53.22 -39.92 -12.55
CA MET A 1 -51.75 -40.08 -12.38
C MET A 1 -50.93 -39.43 -13.51
N ALA A 2 -51.17 -39.74 -14.78
CA ALA A 2 -50.35 -39.21 -15.91
C ALA A 2 -50.28 -37.66 -16.01
N LEU A 3 -51.37 -36.96 -15.72
CA LEU A 3 -51.43 -35.49 -15.74
C LEU A 3 -50.57 -34.84 -14.64
N MET A 4 -50.50 -35.45 -13.47
CA MET A 4 -49.67 -34.98 -12.35
C MET A 4 -48.19 -35.18 -12.66
N VAL A 5 -47.82 -36.33 -13.22
CA VAL A 5 -46.45 -36.62 -13.68
C VAL A 5 -46.00 -35.60 -14.74
N ARG A 6 -46.86 -35.26 -15.70
CA ARG A 6 -46.58 -34.24 -16.72
C ARG A 6 -46.30 -32.86 -16.10
N LYS A 7 -47.14 -32.41 -15.15
CA LYS A 7 -46.95 -31.14 -14.45
C LYS A 7 -45.66 -31.09 -13.64
N VAL A 8 -45.29 -32.20 -12.97
CA VAL A 8 -44.03 -32.32 -12.22
C VAL A 8 -42.83 -32.21 -13.16
N MET A 9 -42.86 -32.90 -14.30
CA MET A 9 -41.76 -32.85 -15.27
C MET A 9 -41.62 -31.48 -15.92
N GLU A 10 -42.73 -30.79 -16.19
CA GLU A 10 -42.71 -29.42 -16.71
C GLU A 10 -42.13 -28.44 -15.68
N ASN A 11 -42.53 -28.54 -14.41
CA ASN A 11 -41.97 -27.72 -13.34
C ASN A 11 -40.46 -27.95 -13.20
N ARG A 12 -40.01 -29.21 -13.24
CA ARG A 12 -38.58 -29.56 -13.21
C ARG A 12 -37.80 -28.91 -14.36
N ARG A 13 -38.35 -28.87 -15.58
CA ARG A 13 -37.72 -28.19 -16.73
C ARG A 13 -37.65 -26.67 -16.51
N ARG A 14 -38.71 -26.07 -15.99
CA ARG A 14 -38.75 -24.63 -15.67
C ARG A 14 -37.70 -24.27 -14.61
N GLN A 15 -37.65 -25.01 -13.50
CA GLN A 15 -36.66 -24.82 -12.45
C GLN A 15 -35.22 -25.00 -12.97
N HIS A 16 -34.98 -26.03 -13.78
CA HIS A 16 -33.65 -26.25 -14.37
C HIS A 16 -33.22 -25.07 -15.26
N THR A 17 -34.15 -24.51 -16.04
CA THR A 17 -33.89 -23.34 -16.89
C THR A 17 -33.54 -22.11 -16.05
N LEU A 18 -34.30 -21.84 -14.99
CA LEU A 18 -34.04 -20.73 -14.06
C LEU A 18 -32.67 -20.85 -13.39
N VAL A 19 -32.33 -22.03 -12.87
CA VAL A 19 -31.03 -22.28 -12.23
C VAL A 19 -29.89 -22.11 -13.25
N THR A 20 -30.08 -22.59 -14.48
CA THR A 20 -29.06 -22.46 -15.53
C THR A 20 -28.84 -21.01 -15.94
N ALA A 21 -29.91 -20.24 -16.13
CA ALA A 21 -29.83 -18.80 -16.42
C ALA A 21 -29.14 -18.04 -15.27
N HIS A 22 -29.50 -18.35 -14.02
CA HIS A 22 -28.86 -17.76 -12.85
C HIS A 22 -27.36 -18.08 -12.76
N LYS A 23 -26.97 -19.33 -13.02
CA LYS A 23 -25.56 -19.74 -13.06
C LYS A 23 -24.78 -19.01 -14.16
N ARG A 24 -25.39 -18.79 -15.33
CA ARG A 24 -24.80 -17.98 -16.42
C ARG A 24 -24.60 -16.54 -15.98
N ARG A 25 -25.63 -15.91 -15.38
CA ARG A 25 -25.52 -14.54 -14.84
C ARG A 25 -24.37 -14.38 -13.85
N ILE A 26 -24.23 -15.32 -12.90
CA ILE A 26 -23.11 -15.29 -11.96
C ILE A 26 -21.76 -15.38 -12.69
N ARG A 27 -21.64 -16.29 -13.65
CA ARG A 27 -20.40 -16.52 -14.40
C ARG A 27 -20.01 -15.31 -15.25
N ASP A 28 -20.97 -14.74 -15.95
CA ASP A 28 -20.72 -13.81 -17.05
C ASP A 28 -20.75 -12.35 -16.57
N GLU A 29 -21.42 -12.07 -15.44
CA GLU A 29 -21.54 -10.70 -14.91
C GLU A 29 -20.85 -10.56 -13.54
N VAL A 30 -21.23 -11.39 -12.57
CA VAL A 30 -20.80 -11.21 -11.17
C VAL A 30 -19.31 -11.53 -11.00
N ILE A 31 -18.84 -12.66 -11.52
CA ILE A 31 -17.43 -13.07 -11.40
C ILE A 31 -16.51 -12.03 -12.08
N PRO A 32 -16.78 -11.55 -13.30
CA PRO A 32 -15.99 -10.48 -13.92
C PRO A 32 -15.97 -9.18 -13.12
N GLN A 33 -17.11 -8.76 -12.56
CA GLN A 33 -17.16 -7.57 -11.70
C GLN A 33 -16.27 -7.75 -10.46
N LEU A 34 -16.37 -8.88 -9.75
CA LEU A 34 -15.52 -9.16 -8.59
C LEU A 34 -14.03 -9.20 -8.96
N ARG A 35 -13.69 -9.78 -10.12
CA ARG A 35 -12.31 -9.79 -10.64
C ARG A 35 -11.82 -8.38 -10.95
N LYS A 36 -12.66 -7.53 -11.53
CA LYS A 36 -12.34 -6.12 -11.82
C LYS A 36 -12.06 -5.36 -10.53
N THR A 37 -12.97 -5.42 -9.55
CA THR A 37 -12.79 -4.77 -8.24
C THR A 37 -11.53 -5.27 -7.53
N LYS A 38 -11.27 -6.58 -7.55
CA LYS A 38 -10.04 -7.16 -6.98
C LYS A 38 -8.77 -6.61 -7.65
N ARG A 39 -8.77 -6.47 -8.99
CA ARG A 39 -7.63 -5.87 -9.73
C ARG A 39 -7.42 -4.40 -9.35
N GLU A 40 -8.49 -3.60 -9.36
CA GLU A 40 -8.44 -2.18 -8.98
C GLU A 40 -7.92 -1.99 -7.56
N TRP A 41 -8.35 -2.85 -6.63
CA TRP A 41 -7.84 -2.84 -5.26
C TRP A 41 -6.33 -3.13 -5.19
N TYR A 42 -5.84 -4.15 -5.92
CA TYR A 42 -4.40 -4.44 -5.94
C TYR A 42 -3.59 -3.32 -6.57
N GLU A 43 -4.06 -2.72 -7.67
CA GLU A 43 -3.37 -1.60 -8.31
C GLU A 43 -3.29 -0.39 -7.36
N THR A 44 -4.39 -0.07 -6.70
CA THR A 44 -4.44 1.01 -5.70
C THR A 44 -3.50 0.74 -4.53
N SER A 45 -3.53 -0.48 -3.99
CA SER A 45 -2.63 -0.90 -2.90
C SER A 45 -1.15 -0.82 -3.33
N ARG A 46 -0.82 -1.24 -4.54
CA ARG A 46 0.55 -1.13 -5.09
C ARG A 46 1.00 0.33 -5.22
N ARG A 47 0.15 1.20 -5.76
CA ARG A 47 0.45 2.65 -5.86
C ARG A 47 0.64 3.27 -4.47
N ASN A 48 -0.22 2.93 -3.52
CA ASN A 48 -0.12 3.42 -2.14
C ASN A 48 1.18 2.97 -1.48
N LYS A 49 1.56 1.69 -1.64
CA LYS A 49 2.84 1.17 -1.14
C LYS A 49 4.03 1.97 -1.67
N LEU A 50 4.07 2.23 -2.98
CA LEU A 50 5.14 3.01 -3.60
C LEU A 50 5.16 4.46 -3.09
N SER A 51 3.99 5.09 -2.96
CA SER A 51 3.86 6.44 -2.41
C SER A 51 4.35 6.51 -0.95
N ILE A 52 3.95 5.56 -0.10
CA ILE A 52 4.39 5.48 1.30
C ILE A 52 5.92 5.29 1.36
N GLN A 53 6.46 4.38 0.56
CA GLN A 53 7.91 4.14 0.49
C GLN A 53 8.67 5.38 0.02
N GLY A 54 8.16 6.10 -0.99
CA GLY A 54 8.72 7.36 -1.47
C GLY A 54 8.75 8.43 -0.37
N ARG A 55 7.64 8.62 0.34
CA ARG A 55 7.54 9.56 1.46
C ARG A 55 8.48 9.19 2.60
N TRP A 56 8.57 7.91 2.94
CA TRP A 56 9.49 7.41 3.97
C TRP A 56 10.95 7.70 3.61
N ASN A 57 11.36 7.40 2.38
CA ASN A 57 12.73 7.65 1.92
C ASN A 57 13.06 9.14 1.93
N ALA A 58 12.13 10.01 1.52
CA ALA A 58 12.30 11.46 1.56
C ALA A 58 12.49 11.95 3.01
N GLN A 59 11.63 11.52 3.94
CA GLN A 59 11.75 11.87 5.36
C GLN A 59 13.07 11.38 5.95
N LYS A 60 13.45 10.14 5.66
CA LYS A 60 14.73 9.56 6.10
C LYS A 60 15.92 10.38 5.61
N ALA A 61 15.92 10.81 4.35
CA ALA A 61 16.99 11.63 3.78
C ALA A 61 17.10 13.00 4.49
N VAL A 62 15.97 13.65 4.77
CA VAL A 62 15.93 14.93 5.52
C VAL A 62 16.55 14.76 6.91
N VAL A 63 16.11 13.75 7.66
CA VAL A 63 16.62 13.49 9.03
C VAL A 63 18.12 13.19 9.00
N GLN A 64 18.58 12.36 8.06
CA GLN A 64 20.01 12.07 7.90
C GLN A 64 20.83 13.32 7.57
N GLY A 65 20.31 14.20 6.72
CA GLY A 65 20.94 15.48 6.41
C GLY A 65 21.07 16.37 7.65
N GLN A 66 20.01 16.47 8.44
CA GLN A 66 20.01 17.23 9.70
C GLN A 66 21.01 16.67 10.71
N GLN A 67 21.06 15.34 10.89
CA GLN A 67 22.02 14.68 11.79
C GLN A 67 23.47 14.94 11.37
N ARG A 68 23.77 14.82 10.07
CA ARG A 68 25.10 15.15 9.52
C ARG A 68 25.45 16.62 9.77
N GLY A 69 24.50 17.52 9.54
CA GLY A 69 24.66 18.94 9.80
C GLY A 69 24.98 19.25 11.27
N GLN A 70 24.25 18.63 12.21
CA GLN A 70 24.49 18.79 13.64
C GLN A 70 25.87 18.25 14.06
N HIS A 71 26.25 17.09 13.53
CA HIS A 71 27.57 16.51 13.80
C HIS A 71 28.72 17.40 13.31
N ILE A 72 28.60 18.01 12.12
CA ILE A 72 29.57 18.98 11.61
C ILE A 72 29.64 20.22 12.51
N LYS A 73 28.49 20.78 12.89
CA LYS A 73 28.43 21.93 13.82
C LYS A 73 29.12 21.61 15.15
N HIS A 74 28.86 20.44 15.72
CA HIS A 74 29.48 19.99 16.95
C HIS A 74 31.02 19.88 16.83
N LYS A 75 31.51 19.24 15.75
CA LYS A 75 32.95 19.15 15.48
C LYS A 75 33.61 20.52 15.34
N ASN A 76 32.96 21.44 14.63
CA ASN A 76 33.46 22.81 14.46
C ASN A 76 33.50 23.57 15.79
N ALA A 77 32.48 23.41 16.64
CA ALA A 77 32.44 24.02 17.98
C ALA A 77 33.60 23.50 18.85
N ILE A 78 33.84 22.18 18.86
CA ILE A 78 34.99 21.58 19.57
C ILE A 78 36.31 22.15 19.03
N ALA A 79 36.48 22.21 17.70
CA ALA A 79 37.70 22.72 17.10
C ALA A 79 37.95 24.19 17.47
N ALA A 80 36.91 25.03 17.42
CA ALA A 80 36.99 26.44 17.82
C ALA A 80 37.36 26.57 19.31
N HIS A 81 36.74 25.77 20.17
CA HIS A 81 37.06 25.74 21.60
C HIS A 81 38.52 25.34 21.87
N LYS A 82 39.02 24.29 21.21
CA LYS A 82 40.43 23.87 21.29
C LYS A 82 41.39 24.97 20.84
N ARG A 83 41.08 25.67 19.75
CA ARG A 83 41.88 26.83 19.29
C ARG A 83 41.89 27.96 20.33
N ARG A 84 40.73 28.26 20.94
CA ARG A 84 40.63 29.28 21.99
C ARG A 84 41.48 28.94 23.20
N ILE A 85 41.38 27.71 23.72
CA ILE A 85 42.20 27.25 24.86
C ILE A 85 43.70 27.36 24.52
N LYS A 86 44.11 26.90 23.33
CA LYS A 86 45.52 26.98 22.90
C LYS A 86 46.02 28.43 22.86
N ALA A 87 45.20 29.36 22.37
CA ALA A 87 45.54 30.78 22.34
C ALA A 87 45.58 31.40 23.74
N GLU A 88 44.69 31.02 24.66
CA GLU A 88 44.71 31.46 26.05
C GLU A 88 45.96 30.95 26.80
N LEU A 89 46.36 29.69 26.59
CA LEU A 89 47.59 29.13 27.15
C LEU A 89 48.84 29.84 26.62
N ALA A 90 48.88 30.10 25.30
CA ALA A 90 50.01 30.82 24.68
C ALA A 90 50.13 32.28 25.17
N LYS A 91 49.04 32.91 25.63
CA LYS A 91 49.07 34.25 26.24
C LYS A 91 49.51 34.25 27.70
N ARG A 92 49.48 33.10 28.37
CA ARG A 92 49.86 32.93 29.78
C ARG A 92 51.31 32.48 29.95
N MET A 93 51.94 32.00 28.88
CA MET A 93 53.38 31.74 28.79
C MET A 93 54.09 32.99 28.29
#